data_AF-A0A7U9WUN5-F1
#
_entry.id   AF-A0A7U9WUN5-F1
#
_cell.length_a   1.000
_cell.length_b   1.000
_cell.length_c   1.000
_cell.angle_alpha   90.00
_cell.angle_beta   90.00
_cell.angle_gamma   90.00
#
_symmetry.space_group_name_H-M   'P 1'
#
loop_
_entity.id
_entity.type
_entity.pdbx_description
1 polymer ?
#
loop_
_entity_poly.entity_id
_entity_poly.type
_entity_poly.pdbx_seq_one_letter_code
_entity_poly.pdbx_strand_id
1 'polypeptide(L)'
;MSIGIGSNNSNVRKIVIKNSDGSVKGTMSFSKGRKKKRKRLQYNFKQISLQIMQTKTPVNAKQVTIRARAKAVDLRKKLSSEDYDFSEVRHALIHAEKMIRIAKKRMKNLQQEENLEKKNAKNQIEGEDGSELSEGEEMIGMKESEMSEKEMKKIMRELQETIRELEEEITEMEKLDELSDEMLNVSGRGMEPEDIERLKKKHRSDELREIMEADMKYLKAMFDKLAKEKQENSSAGPACNYEASEGVSLEIGGMEMPVEVGEMPAMAEGGNLDVMA
;
A
#
# COMPACT_ATOMS: atom_id res chain seq x y z
N MET A 1 -66.81 8.57 -2.84
CA MET A 1 -65.67 8.73 -1.92
C MET A 1 -64.45 8.08 -2.56
N SER A 2 -63.50 8.87 -3.05
CA SER A 2 -62.27 8.37 -3.68
C SER A 2 -61.15 8.36 -2.64
N ILE A 3 -60.81 7.18 -2.12
CA ILE A 3 -59.68 6.99 -1.20
C ILE A 3 -58.41 6.94 -2.06
N GLY A 4 -57.72 8.08 -2.16
CA GLY A 4 -56.39 8.14 -2.75
C GLY A 4 -55.37 7.58 -1.76
N ILE A 5 -54.85 6.39 -2.06
CA ILE A 5 -53.71 5.78 -1.37
C ILE A 5 -52.48 6.68 -1.55
N GLY A 6 -52.19 7.47 -0.53
CA GLY A 6 -50.97 8.27 -0.43
C GLY A 6 -49.81 7.36 -0.04
N SER A 7 -48.93 7.06 -0.99
CA SER A 7 -47.63 6.44 -0.70
C SER A 7 -46.81 7.42 0.13
N ASN A 8 -46.73 7.17 1.45
CA ASN A 8 -45.97 7.96 2.39
C ASN A 8 -44.47 7.72 2.18
N ASN A 9 -43.86 8.47 1.27
CA ASN A 9 -42.41 8.50 1.13
C ASN A 9 -41.81 9.33 2.28
N SER A 10 -41.37 8.67 3.35
CA SER A 10 -40.89 9.25 4.61
C SER A 10 -39.69 10.20 4.49
N ASN A 11 -39.05 10.27 3.32
CA ASN A 11 -37.89 11.11 3.04
C ASN A 11 -38.21 12.52 2.50
N VAL A 12 -39.48 12.83 2.26
CA VAL A 12 -39.90 14.14 1.72
C VAL A 12 -40.83 14.85 2.70
N ARG A 13 -40.37 15.97 3.27
CA ARG A 13 -41.19 16.85 4.09
C ARG A 13 -41.83 17.91 3.21
N LYS A 14 -43.16 17.87 3.09
CA LYS A 14 -43.95 18.83 2.32
C LYS A 14 -44.59 19.84 3.26
N ILE A 15 -44.25 21.12 3.12
CA ILE A 15 -44.88 22.24 3.83
C ILE A 15 -45.85 22.93 2.88
N VAL A 16 -47.12 22.97 3.24
CA VAL A 16 -48.18 23.61 2.43
C VAL A 16 -48.48 24.98 3.03
N ILE A 17 -48.34 26.04 2.23
CA ILE A 17 -48.66 27.41 2.60
C ILE A 17 -50.12 27.67 2.22
N LYS A 18 -50.96 28.03 3.19
CA LYS A 18 -52.39 28.31 2.99
C LYS A 18 -52.70 29.81 3.23
N ASN A 19 -53.68 30.34 2.51
CA ASN A 19 -54.25 31.69 2.72
C ASN A 19 -55.25 31.67 3.90
N SER A 20 -55.72 32.85 4.36
CA SER A 20 -56.73 32.95 5.43
C SER A 20 -58.01 32.17 5.11
N ASP A 21 -58.34 32.06 3.82
CA ASP A 21 -59.56 31.40 3.33
C ASP A 21 -59.38 29.87 3.20
N GLY A 22 -58.26 29.32 3.67
CA GLY A 22 -57.93 27.89 3.61
C GLY A 22 -57.42 27.39 2.26
N SER A 23 -57.50 28.22 1.20
CA SER A 23 -56.94 27.91 -0.13
C SER A 23 -55.42 27.79 -0.11
N VAL A 24 -54.86 26.84 -0.86
CA VAL A 24 -53.41 26.57 -0.93
C VAL A 24 -52.72 27.62 -1.80
N LYS A 25 -51.87 28.45 -1.20
CA LYS A 25 -51.09 29.49 -1.87
C LYS A 25 -49.83 28.94 -2.53
N GLY A 26 -49.28 27.86 -1.98
CA GLY A 26 -48.05 27.25 -2.49
C GLY A 26 -47.64 26.04 -1.67
N THR A 27 -46.71 25.25 -2.21
CA THR A 27 -46.19 24.06 -1.53
C THR A 27 -44.68 24.03 -1.66
N MET A 28 -43.97 23.95 -0.53
CA MET A 28 -42.53 23.77 -0.47
C MET A 28 -42.22 22.33 -0.07
N SER A 29 -41.30 21.67 -0.79
CA SER A 29 -40.93 20.29 -0.55
C SER A 29 -39.44 20.20 -0.22
N PHE A 30 -39.11 19.64 0.94
CA PHE A 30 -37.74 19.38 1.38
C PHE A 30 -37.50 17.86 1.39
N SER A 31 -36.69 17.37 0.45
CA SER A 31 -36.23 15.98 0.46
C SER A 31 -34.82 15.92 1.01
N LYS A 32 -34.56 15.02 1.98
CA LYS A 32 -33.17 14.71 2.33
C LYS A 32 -32.51 14.01 1.14
N GLY A 33 -31.42 14.58 0.61
CA GLY A 33 -30.64 13.96 -0.45
C GLY A 33 -30.08 12.62 0.00
N ARG A 34 -30.16 11.59 -0.85
CA ARG A 34 -29.51 10.30 -0.58
C ARG A 34 -27.99 10.52 -0.49
N LYS A 35 -27.36 10.03 0.59
CA LYS A 35 -25.89 10.03 0.71
C LYS A 35 -25.31 9.28 -0.50
N LYS A 36 -24.43 9.93 -1.27
CA LYS A 36 -23.75 9.28 -2.40
C LYS A 36 -22.81 8.21 -1.84
N LYS A 37 -22.84 7.02 -2.45
CA LYS A 37 -21.88 5.96 -2.11
C LYS A 37 -20.50 6.34 -2.64
N ARG A 38 -19.47 6.16 -1.82
CA ARG A 38 -18.07 6.39 -2.23
C ARG A 38 -17.64 5.35 -3.27
N LYS A 39 -16.76 5.74 -4.17
CA LYS A 39 -16.19 4.87 -5.22
C LYS A 39 -15.12 3.98 -4.61
N ARG A 40 -15.08 2.72 -5.06
CA ARG A 40 -14.02 1.78 -4.69
C ARG A 40 -12.69 2.18 -5.32
N LEU A 41 -11.61 2.12 -4.53
CA LEU A 41 -10.26 2.38 -5.06
C LEU A 41 -9.77 1.17 -5.87
N GLN A 42 -9.47 1.41 -7.15
CA GLN A 42 -8.79 0.42 -8.00
C GLN A 42 -7.27 0.59 -7.82
N TYR A 43 -6.71 -0.04 -6.80
CA TYR A 43 -5.26 -0.08 -6.53
C TYR A 43 -4.77 -1.53 -6.46
N ASN A 44 -3.78 -1.88 -7.28
CA ASN A 44 -3.16 -3.19 -7.27
C ASN A 44 -1.77 -3.10 -6.63
N PHE A 45 -1.69 -3.47 -5.34
CA PHE A 45 -0.45 -3.42 -4.57
C PHE A 45 0.61 -4.39 -5.11
N LYS A 46 0.19 -5.58 -5.57
CA LYS A 46 1.09 -6.64 -6.07
C LYS A 46 1.82 -6.27 -7.37
N GLN A 47 1.21 -5.40 -8.19
CA GLN A 47 1.77 -5.10 -9.51
C GLN A 47 3.16 -4.47 -9.42
N ILE A 48 3.35 -3.50 -8.51
CA ILE A 48 4.65 -2.83 -8.35
C ILE A 48 5.62 -3.76 -7.61
N SER A 49 5.19 -4.44 -6.55
CA SER A 49 6.08 -5.33 -5.79
C SER A 49 6.66 -6.46 -6.68
N LEU A 50 5.83 -7.11 -7.49
CA LEU A 50 6.28 -8.11 -8.45
C LEU A 50 7.24 -7.53 -9.49
N GLN A 51 6.97 -6.33 -10.01
CA GLN A 51 7.85 -5.67 -10.96
C GLN A 51 9.22 -5.35 -10.34
N ILE A 52 9.27 -4.87 -9.10
CA ILE A 52 10.52 -4.63 -8.38
C ILE A 52 11.29 -5.95 -8.27
N MET A 53 10.66 -7.01 -7.76
CA MET A 53 11.29 -8.32 -7.57
C MET A 53 11.88 -8.91 -8.87
N GLN A 54 11.24 -8.66 -10.01
CA GLN A 54 11.65 -9.19 -11.32
C GLN A 54 12.77 -8.40 -11.99
N THR A 55 13.07 -7.17 -11.56
CA THR A 55 14.09 -6.34 -12.22
C THR A 55 15.49 -6.90 -11.97
N LYS A 56 16.30 -7.01 -13.03
CA LYS A 56 17.68 -7.52 -12.96
C LYS A 56 18.74 -6.50 -13.37
N THR A 57 18.31 -5.38 -13.94
CA THR A 57 19.18 -4.34 -14.51
C THR A 57 18.78 -3.00 -13.92
N PRO A 58 19.72 -2.07 -13.72
CA PRO A 58 19.42 -0.78 -13.12
C PRO A 58 18.46 0.06 -13.98
N VAL A 59 18.53 -0.05 -15.32
CA VAL A 59 17.62 0.63 -16.25
C VAL A 59 16.16 0.20 -16.03
N ASN A 60 15.91 -1.11 -15.96
CA ASN A 60 14.58 -1.63 -15.68
C ASN A 60 14.10 -1.24 -14.28
N ALA A 61 14.98 -1.24 -13.27
CA ALA A 61 14.63 -0.77 -11.93
C ALA A 61 14.22 0.71 -11.96
N LYS A 62 14.94 1.56 -12.70
CA LYS A 62 14.58 2.97 -12.92
C LYS A 62 13.19 3.10 -13.55
N GLN A 63 12.86 2.30 -14.57
CA GLN A 63 11.52 2.31 -15.16
C GLN A 63 10.43 1.94 -14.14
N VAL A 64 10.68 0.96 -13.26
CA VAL A 64 9.75 0.59 -12.19
C VAL A 64 9.57 1.71 -11.17
N THR A 65 10.64 2.44 -10.83
CA THR A 65 10.52 3.63 -9.94
C THR A 65 9.58 4.69 -10.54
N ILE A 66 9.66 4.93 -11.85
CA ILE A 66 8.80 5.91 -12.55
C ILE A 66 7.35 5.44 -12.51
N ARG A 67 7.09 4.16 -12.76
CA ARG A 67 5.74 3.58 -12.66
C ARG A 67 5.17 3.68 -11.25
N ALA A 68 5.98 3.42 -10.22
CA ALA A 68 5.58 3.55 -8.82
C ALA A 68 5.23 5.01 -8.47
N ARG A 69 6.04 5.98 -8.93
CA ARG A 69 5.77 7.42 -8.80
C ARG A 69 4.45 7.82 -9.47
N ALA A 70 4.20 7.36 -10.70
CA ALA A 70 2.95 7.63 -11.40
C ALA A 70 1.73 7.16 -10.59
N LYS A 71 1.80 5.95 -10.00
CA LYS A 71 0.74 5.43 -9.12
C LYS A 71 0.56 6.26 -7.86
N ALA A 72 1.63 6.72 -7.22
CA ALA A 72 1.54 7.61 -6.07
C ALA A 72 0.86 8.95 -6.42
N VAL A 73 1.21 9.54 -7.56
CA VAL A 73 0.57 10.78 -8.06
C VAL A 73 -0.92 10.55 -8.32
N ASP A 74 -1.31 9.44 -8.93
CA ASP A 74 -2.72 9.09 -9.15
C ASP A 74 -3.48 8.97 -7.82
N LEU A 75 -2.85 8.39 -6.79
CA LEU A 75 -3.44 8.27 -5.45
C LEU A 75 -3.56 9.63 -4.75
N ARG A 76 -2.58 10.53 -4.90
CA ARG A 76 -2.65 11.91 -4.37
C ARG A 76 -3.83 12.68 -4.98
N LYS A 77 -4.06 12.54 -6.29
CA LYS A 77 -5.24 13.14 -6.95
C LYS A 77 -6.56 12.60 -6.40
N LYS A 78 -6.62 11.29 -6.13
CA LYS A 78 -7.80 10.65 -5.50
C LYS A 78 -7.98 11.05 -4.05
N LEU A 79 -6.91 11.39 -3.33
CA LEU A 79 -6.98 11.88 -1.96
C LEU A 79 -7.63 13.27 -1.89
N SER A 80 -7.33 14.13 -2.86
CA SER A 80 -7.99 15.44 -3.02
C SER A 80 -9.44 15.33 -3.51
N SER A 81 -9.84 14.17 -4.03
CA SER A 81 -11.21 13.93 -4.51
C SER A 81 -12.10 13.39 -3.37
N GLU A 82 -13.26 13.99 -3.13
CA GLU A 82 -14.19 13.54 -2.06
C GLU A 82 -14.95 12.24 -2.41
N ASP A 83 -14.79 11.75 -3.64
CA ASP A 83 -15.47 10.56 -4.15
C ASP A 83 -14.98 9.25 -3.51
N TYR A 84 -13.82 9.23 -2.86
CA TYR A 84 -13.15 8.01 -2.35
C TYR A 84 -13.07 7.99 -0.82
N ASP A 85 -12.88 6.78 -0.27
CA ASP A 85 -12.57 6.64 1.15
C ASP A 85 -11.16 7.17 1.45
N PHE A 86 -11.09 8.29 2.18
CA PHE A 86 -9.83 8.93 2.57
C PHE A 86 -8.85 7.94 3.21
N SER A 87 -9.34 7.08 4.12
CA SER A 87 -8.53 6.07 4.78
C SER A 87 -7.93 5.06 3.77
N GLU A 88 -8.73 4.54 2.85
CA GLU A 88 -8.27 3.56 1.85
C GLU A 88 -7.23 4.16 0.90
N VAL A 89 -7.47 5.39 0.43
CA VAL A 89 -6.52 6.12 -0.43
C VAL A 89 -5.22 6.43 0.31
N ARG A 90 -5.29 6.82 1.59
CA ARG A 90 -4.11 7.11 2.40
C ARG A 90 -3.24 5.87 2.60
N HIS A 91 -3.82 4.72 2.95
CA HIS A 91 -3.05 3.49 3.12
C HIS A 91 -2.42 3.02 1.79
N ALA A 92 -3.15 3.16 0.67
CA ALA A 92 -2.59 2.87 -0.66
C ALA A 92 -1.45 3.83 -1.03
N LEU A 93 -1.55 5.11 -0.67
CA LEU A 93 -0.51 6.10 -0.91
C LEU A 93 0.76 5.76 -0.13
N ILE A 94 0.64 5.45 1.17
CA ILE A 94 1.77 5.02 2.01
C ILE A 94 2.45 3.78 1.43
N HIS A 95 1.66 2.81 0.95
CA HIS A 95 2.20 1.63 0.29
C HIS A 95 2.98 1.99 -0.98
N ALA A 96 2.39 2.82 -1.86
CA ALA A 96 3.04 3.26 -3.10
C ALA A 96 4.34 4.04 -2.83
N GLU A 97 4.37 4.89 -1.80
CA GLU A 97 5.56 5.65 -1.39
C GLU A 97 6.67 4.73 -0.90
N LYS A 98 6.33 3.69 -0.11
CA LYS A 98 7.30 2.67 0.29
C LYS A 98 7.85 1.91 -0.91
N MET A 99 6.99 1.53 -1.86
CA MET A 99 7.42 0.88 -3.10
C MET A 99 8.38 1.77 -3.92
N ILE A 100 8.22 3.09 -3.91
CA ILE A 100 9.16 4.03 -4.55
C ILE A 100 10.54 3.95 -3.87
N ARG A 101 10.59 3.92 -2.54
CA ARG A 101 11.87 3.80 -1.80
C ARG A 101 12.58 2.49 -2.11
N ILE A 102 11.86 1.37 -2.01
CA ILE A 102 12.40 0.04 -2.31
C ILE A 102 12.90 -0.03 -3.76
N ALA A 103 12.13 0.50 -4.73
CA ALA A 103 12.54 0.51 -6.13
C ALA A 103 13.81 1.34 -6.35
N LYS A 104 13.97 2.47 -5.63
CA LYS A 104 15.20 3.27 -5.66
C LYS A 104 16.38 2.51 -5.03
N LYS A 105 16.17 1.87 -3.88
CA LYS A 105 17.17 1.06 -3.20
C LYS A 105 17.67 -0.05 -4.11
N ARG A 106 16.76 -0.80 -4.73
CA ARG A 106 17.09 -1.83 -5.72
C ARG A 106 17.85 -1.28 -6.92
N MET A 107 17.48 -0.11 -7.42
CA MET A 107 18.23 0.54 -8.50
C MET A 107 19.68 0.82 -8.08
N LYS A 108 19.90 1.40 -6.88
CA LYS A 108 21.24 1.68 -6.35
C LYS A 108 22.05 0.38 -6.16
N ASN A 109 21.46 -0.64 -5.54
CA ASN A 109 22.10 -1.94 -5.32
C ASN A 109 22.54 -2.59 -6.64
N LEU A 110 21.67 -2.60 -7.66
CA LEU A 110 22.01 -3.13 -8.98
C LEU A 110 23.11 -2.32 -9.67
N GLN A 111 23.15 -1.00 -9.50
CA GLN A 111 24.23 -0.16 -10.03
C GLN A 111 25.56 -0.44 -9.33
N GLN A 112 25.55 -0.60 -8.01
CA GLN A 112 26.74 -0.94 -7.23
C GLN A 112 27.28 -2.31 -7.64
N GLU A 113 26.41 -3.31 -7.78
CA GLU A 113 26.78 -4.65 -8.26
C GLU A 113 27.42 -4.59 -9.65
N GLU A 114 26.82 -3.88 -10.61
CA GLU A 114 27.35 -3.72 -11.97
C GLU A 114 28.72 -2.99 -11.96
N ASN A 115 28.88 -1.98 -11.10
CA ASN A 115 30.14 -1.25 -10.97
C ASN A 115 31.25 -2.10 -10.33
N LEU A 116 30.94 -2.90 -9.32
CA LEU A 116 31.89 -3.82 -8.69
C LEU A 116 32.32 -4.93 -9.66
N GLU A 117 31.39 -5.47 -10.45
CA GLU A 117 31.72 -6.43 -11.51
C GLU A 117 32.63 -5.82 -12.57
N LYS A 118 32.36 -4.59 -13.02
CA LYS A 118 33.23 -3.87 -13.98
C LYS A 118 34.60 -3.57 -13.41
N LYS A 119 34.69 -3.13 -12.15
CA LYS A 119 35.97 -2.90 -11.46
C LYS A 119 36.78 -4.19 -11.32
N ASN A 120 36.14 -5.30 -10.96
CA ASN A 120 36.81 -6.60 -10.89
C ASN A 120 37.20 -7.16 -12.26
N ALA A 121 36.40 -6.92 -13.30
CA ALA A 121 36.76 -7.26 -14.67
C ALA A 121 37.98 -6.44 -15.16
N LYS A 122 38.03 -5.14 -14.83
CA LYS A 122 39.20 -4.30 -15.09
C LYS A 122 40.44 -4.78 -14.33
N ASN A 123 40.31 -5.08 -13.03
CA ASN A 123 41.42 -5.56 -12.20
C ASN A 123 41.94 -6.96 -12.61
N GLN A 124 41.14 -7.78 -13.30
CA GLN A 124 41.61 -9.06 -13.87
C GLN A 124 42.36 -8.88 -15.21
N ILE A 125 42.19 -7.74 -15.88
CA ILE A 125 42.77 -7.45 -17.21
C ILE A 125 44.03 -6.57 -17.07
N GLU A 126 44.09 -5.71 -16.07
CA GLU A 126 45.22 -4.81 -15.78
C GLU A 126 45.98 -5.29 -14.54
N GLY A 127 46.95 -6.18 -14.76
CA GLY A 127 48.14 -6.19 -13.90
C GLY A 127 48.99 -4.97 -14.29
N GLU A 128 49.30 -4.12 -13.30
CA GLU A 128 50.20 -2.96 -13.39
C GLU A 128 49.72 -1.79 -14.26
N ASP A 129 48.98 -0.84 -13.67
CA ASP A 129 49.44 0.54 -13.45
C ASP A 129 48.26 1.46 -13.07
N GLY A 130 48.55 2.43 -12.21
CA GLY A 130 47.54 3.23 -11.53
C GLY A 130 46.84 4.30 -12.37
N SER A 131 45.83 4.89 -11.73
CA SER A 131 45.11 6.15 -12.03
C SER A 131 44.06 6.14 -13.15
N GLU A 132 42.80 6.43 -12.81
CA GLU A 132 42.18 7.76 -12.99
C GLU A 132 40.66 7.76 -12.64
N LEU A 133 40.21 8.94 -12.23
CA LEU A 133 38.88 9.32 -11.75
C LEU A 133 37.78 9.16 -12.81
N SER A 134 36.54 8.97 -12.37
CA SER A 134 35.36 9.37 -13.13
C SER A 134 34.32 9.93 -12.18
N GLU A 135 34.32 11.26 -12.07
CA GLU A 135 33.19 12.06 -11.59
C GLU A 135 31.99 11.89 -12.54
N GLY A 136 30.78 12.04 -12.00
CA GLY A 136 29.52 11.93 -12.74
C GLY A 136 28.32 12.26 -11.86
N GLU A 137 28.05 13.55 -11.72
CA GLU A 137 26.95 14.20 -10.99
C GLU A 137 25.54 13.81 -11.51
N GLU A 138 24.49 13.99 -10.69
CA GLU A 138 23.36 14.90 -10.99
C GLU A 138 22.26 14.85 -9.91
N MET A 139 22.18 15.95 -9.14
CA MET A 139 21.09 16.31 -8.24
C MET A 139 19.88 16.83 -9.04
N ILE A 140 18.69 16.28 -8.83
CA ILE A 140 17.44 16.83 -9.39
C ILE A 140 16.60 17.42 -8.25
N GLY A 141 16.72 18.74 -8.09
CA GLY A 141 15.79 19.56 -7.34
C GLY A 141 14.48 19.74 -8.11
N MET A 142 13.34 19.71 -7.42
CA MET A 142 12.05 20.11 -7.99
C MET A 142 11.37 21.11 -7.05
N LYS A 143 11.09 22.27 -7.62
CA LYS A 143 10.57 23.48 -6.98
C LYS A 143 9.06 23.40 -6.80
N GLU A 144 8.60 23.91 -5.67
CA GLU A 144 7.20 24.10 -5.24
C GLU A 144 6.42 25.09 -6.13
N SER A 145 5.08 24.96 -6.09
CA SER A 145 4.16 26.05 -6.41
C SER A 145 2.95 25.97 -5.48
N GLU A 146 2.70 27.09 -4.79
CA GLU A 146 1.69 27.31 -3.75
C GLU A 146 0.32 27.70 -4.33
N MET A 147 -0.79 27.34 -3.65
CA MET A 147 -1.63 28.31 -2.91
C MET A 147 -2.96 27.73 -2.39
N SER A 148 -3.10 27.73 -1.06
CA SER A 148 -4.24 28.24 -0.27
C SER A 148 -3.78 28.29 1.20
N GLU A 149 -3.36 29.48 1.63
CA GLU A 149 -2.03 29.63 2.26
C GLU A 149 -1.99 29.92 3.76
N LYS A 150 -3.09 29.98 4.51
CA LYS A 150 -2.99 30.47 5.91
C LYS A 150 -3.29 29.41 6.95
N GLU A 151 -4.35 28.65 6.78
CA GLU A 151 -4.73 27.61 7.74
C GLU A 151 -4.12 26.26 7.37
N MET A 152 -4.12 25.93 6.07
CA MET A 152 -3.41 24.77 5.55
C MET A 152 -1.89 24.93 5.66
N LYS A 153 -1.31 26.15 5.52
CA LYS A 153 0.13 26.37 5.77
C LYS A 153 0.52 26.17 7.24
N LYS A 154 -0.39 26.30 8.21
CA LYS A 154 -0.02 26.12 9.63
C LYS A 154 0.06 24.64 9.98
N ILE A 155 -0.98 23.88 9.62
CA ILE A 155 -0.99 22.42 9.79
C ILE A 155 0.01 21.74 8.85
N MET A 156 0.17 22.23 7.61
CA MET A 156 1.26 21.78 6.75
C MET A 156 2.61 22.19 7.28
N ARG A 157 2.82 23.35 7.92
CA ARG A 157 4.13 23.68 8.51
C ARG A 157 4.49 22.79 9.67
N GLU A 158 3.59 22.55 10.60
CA GLU A 158 3.87 21.63 11.72
C GLU A 158 4.09 20.19 11.22
N LEU A 159 3.31 19.75 10.21
CA LEU A 159 3.52 18.46 9.57
C LEU A 159 4.80 18.44 8.71
N GLN A 160 5.19 19.55 8.10
CA GLN A 160 6.38 19.68 7.26
C GLN A 160 7.63 19.84 8.11
N GLU A 161 7.58 20.47 9.28
CA GLU A 161 8.68 20.51 10.24
C GLU A 161 8.91 19.13 10.84
N THR A 162 7.86 18.40 11.21
CA THR A 162 8.00 17.01 11.69
C THR A 162 8.45 16.05 10.59
N ILE A 163 7.96 16.23 9.35
CA ILE A 163 8.46 15.48 8.19
C ILE A 163 9.89 15.89 7.87
N ARG A 164 10.26 17.17 8.01
CA ARG A 164 11.61 17.69 7.72
C ARG A 164 12.62 17.26 8.77
N GLU A 165 12.28 17.25 10.05
CA GLU A 165 13.12 16.69 11.12
C GLU A 165 13.32 15.19 10.89
N LEU A 166 12.26 14.45 10.55
CA LEU A 166 12.38 13.04 10.19
C LEU A 166 13.16 12.83 8.88
N GLU A 167 12.98 13.69 7.88
CA GLU A 167 13.73 13.65 6.62
C GLU A 167 15.19 14.05 6.86
N GLU A 168 15.49 15.01 7.72
CA GLU A 168 16.84 15.42 8.11
C GLU A 168 17.54 14.31 8.89
N GLU A 169 16.87 13.69 9.86
CA GLU A 169 17.36 12.52 10.61
C GLU A 169 17.57 11.30 9.68
N ILE A 170 16.66 11.07 8.73
CA ILE A 170 16.83 10.04 7.69
C ILE A 170 17.99 10.40 6.75
N THR A 171 18.15 11.67 6.35
CA THR A 171 19.25 12.10 5.48
C THR A 171 20.60 12.08 6.20
N GLU A 172 20.63 12.29 7.52
CA GLU A 172 21.83 12.15 8.33
C GLU A 172 22.22 10.69 8.51
N MET A 173 21.25 9.79 8.70
CA MET A 173 21.49 8.35 8.60
C MET A 173 21.98 7.94 7.20
N GLU A 174 21.37 8.45 6.14
CA GLU A 174 21.77 8.19 4.74
C GLU A 174 23.18 8.73 4.43
N LYS A 175 23.55 9.90 4.97
CA LYS A 175 24.92 10.46 4.87
C LYS A 175 25.93 9.63 5.64
N LEU A 176 25.53 9.05 6.79
CA LEU A 176 26.38 8.15 7.55
C LEU A 176 26.64 6.84 6.78
N ASP A 177 25.62 6.32 6.09
CA ASP A 177 25.73 5.17 5.19
C ASP A 177 26.57 5.50 3.94
N GLU A 178 26.40 6.69 3.34
CA GLU A 178 27.25 7.17 2.22
C GLU A 178 28.71 7.31 2.65
N LEU A 179 28.98 7.80 3.87
CA LEU A 179 30.33 7.94 4.42
C LEU A 179 30.96 6.56 4.74
N SER A 180 30.13 5.59 5.14
CA SER A 180 30.54 4.18 5.30
C SER A 180 30.89 3.53 3.96
N ASP A 181 30.08 3.73 2.92
CA ASP A 181 30.32 3.21 1.57
C ASP A 181 31.50 3.88 0.87
N GLU A 182 31.75 5.18 1.12
CA GLU A 182 32.94 5.90 0.66
C GLU A 182 34.21 5.36 1.34
N MET A 183 34.16 5.06 2.64
CA MET A 183 35.27 4.45 3.36
C MET A 183 35.60 3.03 2.84
N LEU A 184 34.58 2.27 2.44
CA LEU A 184 34.76 0.94 1.82
C LEU A 184 35.36 1.04 0.40
N ASN A 185 35.00 2.08 -0.37
CA ASN A 185 35.51 2.34 -1.72
C ASN A 185 36.96 2.84 -1.74
N VAL A 186 37.42 3.57 -0.71
CA VAL A 186 38.80 4.08 -0.61
C VAL A 186 39.83 2.96 -0.36
N SER A 187 39.40 1.81 0.13
CA SER A 187 40.33 0.74 0.53
C SER A 187 40.99 -0.02 -0.63
N GLY A 188 40.69 0.30 -1.90
CA GLY A 188 41.45 -0.13 -3.10
C GLY A 188 41.56 -1.63 -3.36
N ARG A 189 41.08 -2.48 -2.45
CA ARG A 189 41.15 -3.93 -2.52
C ARG A 189 39.88 -4.42 -3.20
N GLY A 190 40.05 -4.95 -4.42
CA GLY A 190 38.97 -5.66 -5.09
C GLY A 190 38.37 -6.71 -4.16
N MET A 191 37.05 -6.71 -4.00
CA MET A 191 36.34 -7.76 -3.26
C MET A 191 36.49 -9.08 -4.01
N GLU A 192 36.71 -10.17 -3.26
CA GLU A 192 36.76 -11.51 -3.83
C GLU A 192 35.41 -11.84 -4.50
N PRO A 193 35.37 -12.60 -5.60
CA PRO A 193 34.11 -12.99 -6.25
C PRO A 193 33.08 -13.60 -5.30
N GLU A 194 33.52 -14.34 -4.27
CA GLU A 194 32.62 -14.89 -3.23
C GLU A 194 31.92 -13.79 -2.41
N ASP A 195 32.62 -12.69 -2.11
CA ASP A 195 32.08 -11.59 -1.32
C ASP A 195 31.03 -10.80 -2.11
N ILE A 196 31.20 -10.66 -3.43
CA ILE A 196 30.20 -10.04 -4.32
C ILE A 196 28.91 -10.85 -4.32
N GLU A 197 29.00 -12.19 -4.35
CA GLU A 197 27.83 -13.05 -4.32
C GLU A 197 27.08 -12.96 -2.98
N ARG A 198 27.82 -12.93 -1.86
CA ARG A 198 27.24 -12.71 -0.53
C ARG A 198 26.56 -11.35 -0.45
N LEU A 199 27.17 -10.30 -1.01
CA LEU A 199 26.60 -8.96 -1.04
C LEU A 199 25.29 -8.92 -1.85
N LYS A 200 25.27 -9.51 -3.06
CA LYS A 200 24.06 -9.65 -3.87
C LYS A 200 22.94 -10.38 -3.13
N LYS A 201 23.29 -11.46 -2.44
CA LYS A 201 22.32 -12.24 -1.67
C LYS A 201 21.74 -11.41 -0.53
N LYS A 202 22.57 -10.62 0.18
CA LYS A 202 22.15 -9.68 1.22
C LYS A 202 21.22 -8.60 0.66
N HIS A 203 21.60 -7.92 -0.42
CA HIS A 203 20.74 -6.93 -1.08
C HIS A 203 19.38 -7.51 -1.46
N ARG A 204 19.37 -8.70 -2.07
CA ARG A 204 18.12 -9.37 -2.46
C ARG A 204 17.26 -9.75 -1.27
N SER A 205 17.84 -10.24 -0.17
CA SER A 205 17.07 -10.59 1.03
C SER A 205 16.49 -9.35 1.72
N ASP A 206 17.26 -8.28 1.80
CA ASP A 206 16.87 -7.04 2.46
C ASP A 206 15.73 -6.35 1.70
N GLU A 207 15.86 -6.24 0.38
CA GLU A 207 14.80 -5.71 -0.50
C GLU A 207 13.52 -6.56 -0.42
N LEU A 208 13.65 -7.89 -0.44
CA LEU A 208 12.49 -8.78 -0.35
C LEU A 208 11.76 -8.60 0.98
N ARG A 209 12.51 -8.49 2.08
CA ARG A 209 11.94 -8.25 3.41
C ARG A 209 11.17 -6.93 3.46
N GLU A 210 11.74 -5.85 2.91
CA GLU A 210 11.07 -4.55 2.86
C GLU A 210 9.79 -4.58 2.01
N ILE A 211 9.81 -5.29 0.88
CA ILE A 211 8.63 -5.49 0.03
C ILE A 211 7.53 -6.20 0.83
N MET A 212 7.87 -7.33 1.45
CA MET A 212 6.93 -8.12 2.22
C MET A 212 6.35 -7.33 3.40
N GLU A 213 7.19 -6.56 4.10
CA GLU A 213 6.75 -5.71 5.19
C GLU A 213 5.76 -4.64 4.74
N ALA A 214 6.04 -3.96 3.62
CA ALA A 214 5.15 -2.96 3.05
C ALA A 214 3.81 -3.59 2.59
N ASP A 215 3.87 -4.70 1.87
CA ASP A 215 2.68 -5.45 1.41
C ASP A 215 1.83 -5.92 2.61
N MET A 216 2.45 -6.46 3.67
CA MET A 216 1.76 -6.91 4.88
C MET A 216 1.11 -5.75 5.63
N LYS A 217 1.80 -4.61 5.77
CA LYS A 217 1.23 -3.41 6.39
C LYS A 217 0.00 -2.90 5.63
N TYR A 218 0.04 -2.94 4.29
CA TYR A 218 -1.11 -2.56 3.46
C TYR A 218 -2.27 -3.56 3.59
N LEU A 219 -1.99 -4.85 3.50
CA LEU A 219 -2.99 -5.91 3.65
C LEU A 219 -3.65 -5.87 5.03
N LYS A 220 -2.88 -5.67 6.09
CA LYS A 220 -3.40 -5.50 7.44
C LYS A 220 -4.39 -4.34 7.50
N ALA A 221 -4.04 -3.18 6.95
CA ALA A 221 -4.96 -2.03 6.90
C ALA A 221 -6.23 -2.31 6.09
N MET A 222 -6.12 -3.09 5.01
CA MET A 222 -7.27 -3.49 4.19
C MET A 222 -8.20 -4.45 4.96
N PHE A 223 -7.65 -5.43 5.68
CA PHE A 223 -8.42 -6.35 6.52
C PHE A 223 -9.05 -5.64 7.72
N ASP A 224 -8.31 -4.75 8.39
CA ASP A 224 -8.83 -3.95 9.50
C ASP A 224 -10.02 -3.09 9.04
N LYS A 225 -9.96 -2.53 7.81
CA LYS A 225 -11.09 -1.83 7.18
C LYS A 225 -12.29 -2.76 6.98
N LEU A 226 -12.08 -3.94 6.39
CA LEU A 226 -13.16 -4.90 6.12
C LEU A 226 -13.82 -5.42 7.41
N ALA A 227 -13.02 -5.68 8.45
CA ALA A 227 -13.53 -6.09 9.76
C ALA A 227 -14.40 -4.98 10.38
N LYS A 228 -13.96 -3.73 10.29
CA LYS A 228 -14.72 -2.57 10.76
C LYS A 228 -16.00 -2.35 9.96
N GLU A 229 -15.95 -2.45 8.63
CA GLU A 229 -17.15 -2.37 7.78
C GLU A 229 -18.14 -3.49 8.12
N LYS A 230 -17.67 -4.73 8.36
CA LYS A 230 -18.53 -5.85 8.77
C LYS A 230 -19.20 -5.57 10.13
N GLN A 231 -18.46 -5.08 11.12
CA GLN A 231 -19.00 -4.74 12.44
C GLN A 231 -19.99 -3.57 12.39
N GLU A 232 -19.72 -2.54 11.60
CA GLU A 232 -20.65 -1.42 11.38
C GLU A 232 -21.92 -1.88 10.66
N ASN A 233 -21.81 -2.83 9.73
CA ASN A 233 -22.97 -3.38 9.03
C ASN A 233 -23.78 -4.35 9.91
N SER A 234 -23.15 -5.07 10.85
CA SER A 234 -23.81 -5.92 11.85
C SER A 234 -24.46 -5.13 13.01
N SER A 235 -24.03 -3.89 13.26
CA SER A 235 -24.61 -3.03 14.32
C SER A 235 -25.82 -2.19 13.86
N ALA A 236 -26.25 -2.32 12.59
CA ALA A 236 -27.44 -1.66 12.04
C ALA A 236 -28.76 -2.48 12.15
N GLY A 237 -28.77 -3.59 12.91
CA GLY A 237 -29.97 -4.25 13.49
C GLY A 237 -30.41 -5.60 12.85
N PRO A 238 -31.22 -6.44 13.55
CA PRO A 238 -31.82 -6.26 14.87
C PRO A 238 -31.26 -7.21 15.96
N ALA A 239 -31.57 -6.87 17.21
CA ALA A 239 -31.37 -7.72 18.37
C ALA A 239 -32.06 -9.09 18.20
N CYS A 240 -31.30 -10.18 18.33
CA CYS A 240 -31.76 -11.44 18.88
C CYS A 240 -30.59 -12.41 19.15
N ASN A 241 -30.50 -12.80 20.43
CA ASN A 241 -29.93 -14.00 21.05
C ASN A 241 -28.46 -14.43 20.86
N TYR A 242 -27.77 -14.33 21.99
CA TYR A 242 -26.84 -15.31 22.55
C TYR A 242 -27.28 -16.76 22.22
N GLU A 243 -26.52 -17.45 21.39
CA GLU A 243 -26.03 -18.79 21.71
C GLU A 243 -24.81 -19.11 20.84
N ALA A 244 -23.76 -19.59 21.49
CA ALA A 244 -22.50 -19.92 20.87
C ALA A 244 -22.66 -21.13 19.95
N SER A 245 -22.29 -20.98 18.68
CA SER A 245 -21.84 -22.10 17.86
C SER A 245 -20.86 -21.59 16.81
N GLU A 246 -19.63 -22.11 16.89
CA GLU A 246 -18.63 -22.00 15.83
C GLU A 246 -19.18 -22.67 14.57
N GLY A 247 -19.63 -21.85 13.60
CA GLY A 247 -20.06 -22.32 12.29
C GLY A 247 -19.72 -21.28 11.23
N VAL A 248 -18.77 -21.62 10.36
CA VAL A 248 -18.45 -20.84 9.17
C VAL A 248 -19.53 -21.13 8.12
N SER A 249 -20.48 -20.20 7.93
CA SER A 249 -21.43 -20.26 6.81
C SER A 249 -20.86 -19.52 5.59
N LEU A 250 -20.57 -20.27 4.53
CA LEU A 250 -20.22 -19.76 3.20
C LEU A 250 -21.52 -19.48 2.42
N GLU A 251 -21.95 -18.22 2.40
CA GLU A 251 -23.07 -17.79 1.56
C GLU A 251 -22.57 -17.37 0.16
N ILE A 252 -22.83 -18.22 -0.84
CA ILE A 252 -22.81 -17.82 -2.25
C ILE A 252 -24.23 -17.95 -2.79
N GLY A 253 -24.89 -16.80 -2.99
CA GLY A 253 -26.11 -16.72 -3.79
C GLY A 253 -27.44 -17.13 -3.13
N GLY A 254 -27.54 -17.19 -1.80
CA GLY A 254 -28.82 -17.33 -1.10
C GLY A 254 -29.45 -18.73 -1.15
N MET A 255 -28.66 -19.78 -1.34
CA MET A 255 -29.11 -21.16 -1.26
C MET A 255 -28.18 -21.94 -0.33
N GLU A 256 -28.72 -22.42 0.80
CA GLU A 256 -27.97 -23.21 1.79
C GLU A 256 -27.59 -24.58 1.20
N MET A 257 -26.29 -24.90 1.22
CA MET A 257 -25.79 -26.26 0.97
C MET A 257 -25.64 -26.98 2.31
N PRO A 258 -26.36 -28.08 2.57
CA PRO A 258 -26.07 -28.92 3.73
C PRO A 258 -24.72 -29.61 3.53
N VAL A 259 -23.78 -29.38 4.45
CA VAL A 259 -22.52 -30.13 4.52
C VAL A 259 -22.77 -31.37 5.37
N GLU A 260 -22.94 -32.52 4.72
CA GLU A 260 -22.85 -33.82 5.39
C GLU A 260 -21.43 -34.00 5.93
N VAL A 261 -21.31 -34.05 7.25
CA VAL A 261 -20.08 -34.42 7.94
C VAL A 261 -19.83 -35.91 7.72
N GLY A 262 -18.94 -36.23 6.78
CA GLY A 262 -18.46 -37.60 6.57
C GLY A 262 -17.69 -38.12 7.79
N GLU A 263 -18.03 -39.33 8.24
CA GLU A 263 -17.38 -40.03 9.34
C GLU A 263 -15.86 -40.15 9.12
N MET A 264 -15.08 -39.86 10.17
CA MET A 264 -13.64 -40.04 10.19
C MET A 264 -13.27 -41.52 10.10
N PRO A 265 -12.33 -41.94 9.23
CA PRO A 265 -11.79 -43.29 9.29
C PRO A 265 -10.91 -43.45 10.53
N ALA A 266 -11.19 -44.50 11.30
CA ALA A 266 -10.44 -44.90 12.49
C ALA A 266 -8.96 -45.15 12.16
N MET A 267 -8.08 -44.64 13.02
CA MET A 267 -6.64 -44.90 12.94
C MET A 267 -6.36 -46.39 13.18
N ALA A 268 -5.78 -47.06 12.18
CA ALA A 268 -5.35 -48.44 12.29
C ALA A 268 -4.09 -48.53 13.18
N GLU A 269 -4.21 -49.25 14.29
CA GLU A 269 -3.12 -49.67 15.17
C GLU A 269 -2.05 -50.45 14.39
N GLY A 270 -0.78 -50.13 14.71
CA GLY A 270 0.41 -50.73 14.08
C GLY A 270 0.55 -52.22 14.37
N GLY A 271 0.67 -53.01 13.30
CA GLY A 271 1.03 -54.43 13.35
C GLY A 271 2.54 -54.62 13.50
N ASN A 272 2.93 -55.40 14.51
CA ASN A 272 4.30 -55.86 14.74
C ASN A 272 4.72 -56.82 13.60
N LEU A 273 5.85 -56.53 12.94
CA LEU A 273 6.50 -57.45 12.01
C LEU A 273 7.60 -58.20 12.75
N ASP A 274 7.38 -59.51 12.96
CA ASP A 274 8.38 -60.46 13.44
C ASP A 274 9.29 -60.88 12.27
N VAL A 275 10.61 -60.75 12.44
CA VAL A 275 11.61 -61.23 11.49
C VAL A 275 12.20 -62.51 12.08
N MET A 276 11.69 -63.67 11.64
CA MET A 276 12.32 -64.96 11.94
C MET A 276 13.63 -65.11 11.17
N ALA A 277 14.67 -65.52 11.91
CA ALA A 277 15.87 -66.17 11.40
C ALA A 277 15.65 -67.69 11.32
#